data_AF-J1IUH2-F1
#
_entry.id   AF-J1IUH2-F1
#
_cell.length_a   1.000
_cell.length_b   1.000
_cell.length_c   1.000
_cell.angle_alpha   90.00
_cell.angle_beta   90.00
_cell.angle_gamma   90.00
#
_symmetry.space_group_name_H-M   'P 1'
#
loop_
_entity.id
_entity.type
_entity.pdbx_description
1 polymer ?
#
loop_
_entity_poly.entity_id
_entity_poly.type
_entity_poly.pdbx_seq_one_letter_code
_entity_poly.pdbx_strand_id
1 'polypeptide(L)'
;MLNKITDQSSRLMKARLTRGFKSAKAAATYFGWNYSSYIQHEQGIRGISRASKKYAIAFRVSEGWLLTGEGDGPTLSVPDLIQTIDEKIIDLLHTTSQSDKEAILHILNRLNSKEKR
;
A
#
# COMPACT_ATOMS: atom_id res chain seq x y z
N MET A 1 3.83 30.31 2.28
CA MET A 1 3.49 29.61 1.02
C MET A 1 2.61 28.43 1.37
N LEU A 2 1.35 28.44 0.96
CA LEU A 2 0.33 27.46 1.37
C LEU A 2 0.43 26.18 0.54
N ASN A 3 0.50 25.03 1.23
CA ASN A 3 0.45 23.68 0.68
C ASN A 3 -0.84 23.49 -0.15
N LYS A 4 -0.75 23.58 -1.48
CA LYS A 4 -1.86 23.25 -2.36
C LYS A 4 -1.80 21.77 -2.70
N ILE A 5 -2.12 20.93 -1.72
CA ILE A 5 -2.43 19.53 -1.98
C ILE A 5 -3.70 19.53 -2.85
N THR A 6 -3.56 19.09 -4.09
CA THR A 6 -4.67 18.87 -5.02
C THR A 6 -5.19 17.45 -4.87
N ASP A 7 -6.41 17.19 -5.33
CA ASP A 7 -6.96 15.82 -5.30
C ASP A 7 -6.09 14.83 -6.10
N GLN A 8 -5.46 15.30 -7.18
CA GLN A 8 -4.52 14.52 -7.99
C GLN A 8 -3.24 14.17 -7.23
N SER A 9 -2.65 15.14 -6.52
CA SER A 9 -1.43 14.91 -5.75
C SER A 9 -1.69 13.98 -4.56
N SER A 10 -2.85 14.10 -3.90
CA SER A 10 -3.30 13.16 -2.86
C SER A 10 -3.45 11.73 -3.40
N ARG A 11 -4.08 11.58 -4.57
CA ARG A 11 -4.24 10.27 -5.22
C ARG A 11 -2.91 9.65 -5.64
N LEU A 12 -1.98 10.46 -6.14
CA LEU A 12 -0.63 10.00 -6.48
C LEU A 12 0.13 9.49 -5.23
N MET A 13 0.09 10.26 -4.14
CA MET A 13 0.68 9.84 -2.86
C MET A 13 0.03 8.54 -2.34
N LYS A 14 -1.30 8.44 -2.42
CA LYS A 14 -2.04 7.22 -2.03
C LYS A 14 -1.59 6.01 -2.85
N ALA A 15 -1.53 6.14 -4.17
CA ALA A 15 -1.09 5.07 -5.06
C ALA A 15 0.34 4.61 -4.75
N ARG A 16 1.26 5.54 -4.48
CA ARG A 16 2.63 5.23 -4.05
C ARG A 16 2.66 4.42 -2.76
N LEU A 17 1.93 4.88 -1.73
CA LEU A 17 1.92 4.24 -0.43
C LEU A 17 1.31 2.83 -0.51
N THR A 18 0.19 2.68 -1.20
CA THR A 18 -0.44 1.37 -1.42
C THR A 18 0.45 0.43 -2.21
N ARG A 19 1.28 0.95 -3.14
CA ARG A 19 2.28 0.15 -3.85
C ARG A 19 3.47 -0.29 -2.97
N GLY A 20 3.57 0.21 -1.74
CA GLY A 20 4.56 -0.18 -0.73
C GLY A 20 5.74 0.77 -0.58
N PHE A 21 5.79 1.88 -1.30
CA PHE A 21 6.91 2.82 -1.23
C PHE A 21 6.71 3.83 -0.09
N LYS A 22 7.50 3.68 0.97
CA LYS A 22 7.44 4.54 2.17
C LYS A 22 7.83 6.00 1.90
N SER A 23 8.57 6.29 0.83
CA SER A 23 8.97 7.65 0.46
C SER A 23 8.93 7.89 -1.04
N ALA A 24 8.73 9.16 -1.43
CA ALA A 24 8.78 9.57 -2.83
C ALA A 24 10.16 9.33 -3.46
N LYS A 25 11.22 9.47 -2.67
CA LYS A 25 12.60 9.16 -3.10
C LYS A 25 12.75 7.68 -3.42
N ALA A 26 12.21 6.78 -2.59
CA ALA A 26 12.25 5.34 -2.85
C ALA A 26 11.54 4.97 -4.16
N ALA A 27 10.34 5.52 -4.40
CA ALA A 27 9.62 5.28 -5.65
C ALA A 27 10.37 5.85 -6.87
N ALA A 28 10.87 7.09 -6.77
CA ALA A 28 11.61 7.71 -7.86
C ALA A 28 12.89 6.93 -8.22
N THR A 29 13.65 6.47 -7.23
CA THR A 29 14.83 5.63 -7.48
C THR A 29 14.44 4.30 -8.12
N TYR A 30 13.42 3.62 -7.59
CA TYR A 30 12.99 2.31 -8.09
C TYR A 30 12.54 2.35 -9.55
N PHE A 31 11.76 3.37 -9.93
CA PHE A 31 11.24 3.50 -11.31
C PHE A 31 12.13 4.34 -12.23
N GLY A 32 13.31 4.79 -11.77
CA GLY A 32 14.23 5.60 -12.57
C GLY A 32 13.69 6.99 -12.93
N TRP A 33 12.94 7.63 -12.02
CA TRP A 33 12.39 8.97 -12.23
C TRP A 33 13.27 10.06 -11.62
N ASN A 34 13.20 11.26 -12.18
CA ASN A 34 13.77 12.43 -11.53
C ASN A 34 13.00 12.73 -10.24
N TYR A 35 13.68 12.59 -9.09
CA TYR A 35 13.09 12.78 -7.76
C TYR A 35 12.46 14.17 -7.60
N SER A 36 13.16 15.24 -8.00
CA SER A 36 12.69 16.62 -7.85
C SER A 36 11.38 16.86 -8.62
N SER A 37 11.26 16.31 -9.82
CA SER A 37 10.05 16.40 -10.62
C SER A 37 8.91 15.60 -9.99
N TYR A 38 9.20 14.38 -9.52
CA TYR A 38 8.20 13.51 -8.90
C TYR A 38 7.66 14.09 -7.58
N ILE A 39 8.52 14.59 -6.69
CA ILE A 39 8.08 15.14 -5.41
C ILE A 39 7.22 16.40 -5.60
N GLN A 40 7.51 17.23 -6.60
CA GLN A 40 6.69 18.41 -6.92
C GLN A 40 5.27 18.02 -7.39
N HIS A 41 5.11 16.87 -8.04
CA HIS A 41 3.80 16.31 -8.38
C HIS A 41 3.05 15.81 -7.14
N GLU A 42 3.72 15.09 -6.23
CA GLU A 42 3.09 14.64 -4.97
C GLU A 42 2.75 15.78 -4.01
N GLN A 43 3.49 16.89 -4.07
CA GLN A 43 3.23 18.09 -3.27
C GLN A 43 2.16 19.01 -3.89
N GLY A 44 1.70 18.72 -5.11
CA GLY A 44 0.74 19.56 -5.83
C GLY A 44 1.31 20.90 -6.31
N ILE A 45 2.64 21.07 -6.28
CA ILE A 45 3.33 22.26 -6.82
C ILE A 45 3.16 22.30 -8.34
N ARG A 46 3.19 21.13 -8.99
CA ARG A 46 2.95 20.96 -10.42
C ARG A 46 1.84 19.94 -10.65
N GLY A 47 0.99 20.22 -11.64
CA GLY A 47 -0.01 19.28 -12.10
C GLY A 47 0.61 18.04 -12.75
N ILE A 48 -0.09 16.92 -12.70
CA ILE A 48 0.46 15.61 -13.10
C ILE A 48 0.10 15.19 -14.53
N SER A 49 -0.69 15.98 -15.27
CA SER A 49 -1.32 15.54 -16.53
C SER A 49 -0.36 15.02 -17.60
N ARG A 50 0.89 15.52 -17.66
CA ARG A 50 1.90 15.02 -18.61
C ARG A 50 2.58 13.72 -18.14
N ALA A 51 2.48 13.40 -16.86
CA ALA A 51 3.12 12.25 -16.22
C ALA A 51 2.11 11.21 -15.70
N SER A 52 0.80 11.47 -15.83
CA SER A 52 -0.27 10.66 -15.26
C SER A 52 -0.23 9.23 -15.74
N LYS A 53 -0.17 9.00 -17.05
CA LYS A 53 -0.05 7.66 -17.65
C LYS A 53 1.13 6.87 -17.10
N LYS A 54 2.29 7.53 -16.96
CA LYS A 54 3.52 6.93 -16.43
C LYS A 54 3.35 6.47 -14.99
N TYR A 55 2.74 7.30 -14.14
CA TYR A 55 2.48 6.96 -12.74
C TYR A 55 1.39 5.90 -12.59
N ALA A 56 0.34 5.98 -13.40
CA ALA A 56 -0.76 5.03 -13.42
C ALA A 56 -0.26 3.60 -13.66
N ILE A 57 0.57 3.41 -14.70
CA ILE A 57 1.20 2.11 -15.01
C ILE A 57 2.07 1.61 -13.85
N ALA A 58 2.93 2.48 -13.30
CA ALA A 58 3.86 2.11 -12.24
C ALA A 58 3.16 1.69 -10.94
N PHE A 59 2.08 2.38 -10.59
CA PHE A 59 1.30 2.12 -9.39
C PHE A 59 0.10 1.20 -9.60
N ARG A 60 -0.09 0.68 -10.82
CA ARG A 60 -1.16 -0.26 -11.17
C ARG A 60 -2.55 0.30 -10.85
N VAL A 61 -2.76 1.56 -11.21
CA VAL A 61 -4.05 2.25 -11.12
C VAL A 61 -4.44 2.74 -12.51
N SER A 62 -5.72 3.04 -12.71
CA SER A 62 -6.16 3.70 -13.93
C SER A 62 -5.68 5.15 -13.99
N GLU A 63 -5.38 5.63 -15.19
CA GLU A 63 -5.01 7.04 -15.41
C GLU A 63 -6.18 7.98 -15.08
N GLY A 64 -7.41 7.56 -15.41
CA GLY A 64 -8.64 8.25 -15.02
C GLY A 64 -8.73 8.41 -13.51
N TRP A 65 -8.46 7.34 -12.74
CA TRP A 65 -8.56 7.42 -11.28
C TRP A 65 -7.55 8.42 -10.75
N LEU A 66 -6.34 8.44 -11.29
CA LEU A 66 -5.32 9.37 -10.86
C LEU A 66 -5.73 10.84 -11.14
N LEU A 67 -6.31 11.13 -12.30
CA LEU A 67 -6.66 12.48 -12.75
C LEU A 67 -7.99 13.00 -12.21
N THR A 68 -9.04 12.17 -12.19
CA THR A 68 -10.42 12.55 -11.85
C THR A 68 -10.95 11.80 -10.63
N GLY A 69 -10.43 10.59 -10.36
CA GLY A 69 -10.95 9.68 -9.32
C GLY A 69 -11.83 8.56 -9.88
N GLU A 70 -12.10 8.54 -11.18
CA GLU A 70 -12.94 7.55 -11.84
C GLU A 70 -12.14 6.33 -12.32
N GLY A 71 -12.68 5.13 -12.17
CA GLY A 71 -12.02 3.88 -12.57
C GLY A 71 -11.17 3.25 -11.46
N ASP A 72 -10.30 2.33 -11.84
CA ASP A 72 -9.58 1.48 -10.88
C ASP A 72 -8.55 2.27 -10.07
N GLY A 73 -8.77 2.31 -8.76
CA GLY A 73 -7.84 2.89 -7.80
C GLY A 73 -6.82 1.89 -7.28
N PRO A 74 -5.95 2.31 -6.36
CA PRO A 74 -4.94 1.45 -5.77
C PRO A 74 -5.63 0.48 -4.80
N THR A 75 -5.62 -0.80 -5.16
CA THR A 75 -6.08 -1.89 -4.30
C THR A 75 -4.89 -2.46 -3.56
N LEU A 76 -5.01 -2.60 -2.23
CA LEU A 76 -4.10 -3.45 -1.46
C LEU A 76 -4.36 -4.88 -1.95
N SER A 77 -3.37 -5.52 -2.57
CA SER A 77 -3.52 -6.91 -2.97
C SER A 77 -3.84 -7.72 -1.70
N VAL A 78 -5.04 -8.29 -1.62
CA VAL A 78 -5.46 -9.17 -0.51
C VAL A 78 -4.41 -10.26 -0.24
N PRO A 79 -3.74 -10.86 -1.25
CA PRO A 79 -2.64 -11.79 -1.01
C PRO A 79 -1.48 -11.19 -0.22
N ASP A 80 -1.08 -9.94 -0.48
CA ASP A 80 0.02 -9.29 0.23
C ASP A 80 -0.35 -9.00 1.69
N LEU A 81 -1.62 -8.66 1.95
CA LEU A 81 -2.12 -8.42 3.32
C LEU A 81 -2.22 -9.72 4.12
N ILE A 82 -2.76 -10.79 3.52
CA ILE A 82 -2.86 -12.11 4.16
C ILE A 82 -1.45 -12.65 4.45
N GLN A 83 -0.55 -12.58 3.47
CA GLN A 83 0.85 -12.96 3.63
C GLN A 83 1.53 -12.18 4.77
N THR A 84 1.27 -10.88 4.87
CA THR A 84 1.82 -10.03 5.95
C THR A 84 1.26 -10.41 7.34
N ILE A 85 0.01 -10.87 7.41
CA ILE A 85 -0.61 -11.32 8.67
C ILE A 85 -0.01 -12.66 9.09
N ASP A 86 0.10 -13.61 8.17
CA ASP A 86 0.66 -14.94 8.44
C ASP A 86 2.12 -14.83 8.92
N GLU A 87 2.94 -14.00 8.26
CA GLU A 87 4.32 -13.73 8.67
C GLU A 87 4.42 -13.15 10.09
N LYS A 88 3.58 -12.16 10.42
CA LYS A 88 3.56 -11.58 11.77
C LYS A 88 3.09 -12.57 12.83
N ILE A 89 2.11 -13.42 12.50
CA ILE A 89 1.64 -14.47 13.39
C ILE A 89 2.76 -15.46 13.66
N ILE A 90 3.48 -15.89 12.62
CA ILE A 90 4.61 -16.82 12.73
C ILE A 90 5.71 -16.23 13.64
N ASP A 91 6.12 -14.98 13.42
CA ASP A 91 7.13 -14.31 14.25
C ASP A 91 6.71 -14.21 15.72
N LEU A 92 5.44 -13.87 15.96
CA LEU A 92 4.90 -13.82 17.31
C LEU A 92 4.92 -15.20 17.96
N LEU A 93 4.54 -16.24 17.22
CA LEU A 93 4.57 -17.62 17.70
C LEU A 93 6.01 -18.12 17.96
N HIS A 94 7.02 -17.64 17.25
CA HIS A 94 8.41 -17.99 17.54
C HIS A 94 8.90 -17.44 18.87
N THR A 95 8.49 -16.23 19.23
CA THR A 95 8.91 -15.52 20.45
C THR A 95 8.07 -15.87 21.69
N THR A 96 6.93 -16.53 21.49
CA THR A 96 6.00 -16.93 22.54
C THR A 96 6.50 -18.16 23.32
N SER A 97 6.17 -18.28 24.61
CA SER A 97 6.54 -19.44 25.44
C SER A 97 5.85 -20.72 24.99
N GLN A 98 6.41 -21.89 25.34
CA GLN A 98 5.82 -23.17 24.95
C GLN A 98 4.41 -23.38 25.54
N SER A 99 4.18 -22.97 26.79
CA SER A 99 2.86 -23.07 27.44
C SER A 99 1.82 -22.17 26.77
N ASP A 100 2.21 -20.97 26.35
CA ASP A 100 1.31 -20.05 25.67
C ASP A 100 0.95 -20.55 24.26
N LYS A 101 1.91 -21.17 23.54
CA LYS A 101 1.63 -21.81 22.25
C LYS A 101 0.59 -22.91 22.36
N GLU A 102 0.67 -23.74 23.41
CA GLU A 102 -0.31 -24.80 23.66
C GLU A 102 -1.70 -24.24 23.96
N ALA A 103 -1.78 -23.18 24.76
CA ALA A 103 -3.04 -22.48 25.04
C ALA A 103 -3.66 -21.88 23.76
N ILE A 104 -2.84 -21.23 22.92
CA ILE A 104 -3.27 -20.67 21.63
C ILE A 104 -3.77 -21.78 20.71
N LEU A 105 -3.01 -22.89 20.57
CA LEU A 105 -3.38 -24.02 19.73
C LEU A 105 -4.74 -24.61 20.14
N HIS A 106 -4.97 -24.74 21.45
CA HIS A 106 -6.25 -25.21 21.97
C HIS A 106 -7.41 -24.26 21.61
N ILE A 107 -7.22 -22.94 21.71
CA ILE A 107 -8.22 -21.94 21.32
C ILE A 107 -8.53 -22.05 19.82
N LEU A 108 -7.50 -22.11 18.97
CA LEU A 108 -7.67 -22.20 17.52
C LEU A 108 -8.44 -23.46 17.11
N ASN A 109 -8.11 -24.61 17.70
CA ASN A 109 -8.83 -25.87 17.45
C ASN A 109 -10.30 -25.78 17.88
N ARG A 110 -10.60 -25.08 18.98
CA ARG A 110 -11.98 -24.84 19.43
C ARG A 110 -12.75 -23.94 18.46
N LEU A 111 -12.10 -22.94 17.88
CA LEU A 111 -12.74 -22.05 16.91
C LEU A 111 -13.02 -22.80 15.59
N ASN A 112 -12.03 -23.52 15.06
CA ASN A 112 -12.18 -24.31 13.83
C ASN A 112 -13.25 -25.41 13.95
N SER A 113 -13.38 -26.03 15.12
CA SER A 113 -14.43 -27.04 15.34
C SER A 113 -15.85 -26.46 15.45
N LYS A 114 -16.01 -25.18 15.83
CA LYS A 114 -17.31 -24.49 15.85
C LYS A 114 -17.77 -24.06 14.46
N GLU A 115 -16.86 -23.70 13.57
CA GLU A 115 -17.21 -23.34 12.18
C GLU A 115 -17.64 -24.56 11.33
N LYS A 116 -17.29 -25.78 11.75
CA LYS A 116 -17.65 -27.03 11.06
C LYS A 116 -19.02 -27.62 11.44
N ARG A 117 -19.80 -26.93 12.28
CA ARG A 117 -21.17 -27.31 12.67
C ARG A 117 -22.19 -26.37 12.02
#